data_AF-A0A376RME2-F1
#
_entry.id   AF-A0A376RME2-F1
#
_cell.length_a   1.000
_cell.length_b   1.000
_cell.length_c   1.000
_cell.angle_alpha   90.00
_cell.angle_beta   90.00
_cell.angle_gamma   90.00
#
_symmetry.space_group_name_H-M   'P 1'
#
loop_
_entity.id
_entity.type
_entity.pdbx_description
1 polymer ?
#
loop_
_entity_poly.entity_id
_entity_poly.type
_entity_poly.pdbx_seq_one_letter_code
_entity_poly.pdbx_strand_id
1 'polypeptide(L)'
;MARNPEGPQRLKDDAMDAVLAAADAGCFATYIEKQGGVLVPRKDYLIRTAYDLADELNDYGEQSVQIYGIWSPLIGESSVCARIRITGSW
;
A
#
# COMPACT_ATOMS: atom_id res chain seq x y z
N MET A 1 -13.43 1.49 -14.14
CA MET A 1 -12.77 1.26 -12.84
C MET A 1 -13.74 1.65 -11.74
N ALA A 2 -14.60 0.74 -11.31
CA ALA A 2 -15.45 0.99 -10.15
C ALA A 2 -14.63 0.75 -8.89
N ARG A 3 -14.48 1.77 -8.05
CA ARG A 3 -14.01 1.61 -6.68
C ARG A 3 -14.92 0.59 -5.98
N ASN A 4 -14.35 -0.25 -5.13
CA ASN A 4 -15.09 -1.20 -4.29
C ASN A 4 -16.33 -0.51 -3.67
N PRO A 5 -17.57 -1.04 -3.83
CA PRO A 5 -18.80 -0.40 -3.34
C PRO A 5 -18.88 -0.23 -1.81
N GLU A 6 -17.94 -0.80 -1.06
CA GLU A 6 -17.91 -0.79 0.41
C GLU A 6 -17.02 0.33 0.98
N GLY A 7 -17.14 1.57 0.50
CA GLY A 7 -16.51 2.76 1.12
C GLY A 7 -14.98 2.69 1.31
N PRO A 8 -14.37 3.67 1.99
CA PRO A 8 -12.99 3.54 2.43
C PRO A 8 -12.97 2.50 3.55
N GLN A 9 -12.42 1.32 3.26
CA GLN A 9 -12.23 0.25 4.23
C GLN A 9 -11.30 0.77 5.32
N ARG A 10 -11.86 1.20 6.47
CA ARG A 10 -11.03 1.64 7.60
C ARG A 10 -10.09 0.52 8.00
N LEU A 11 -8.82 0.84 8.12
CA LEU A 11 -7.83 -0.13 8.56
C LEU A 11 -7.99 -0.39 10.05
N LYS A 12 -7.62 -1.60 10.49
CA LYS A 12 -7.66 -1.96 11.91
C LYS A 12 -6.67 -1.13 12.74
N ASP A 13 -5.62 -0.63 12.10
CA ASP A 13 -4.64 0.25 12.73
C ASP A 13 -4.96 1.72 12.40
N ASP A 14 -5.20 2.50 13.46
CA ASP A 14 -5.61 3.90 13.34
C ASP A 14 -4.51 4.78 12.70
N ALA A 15 -3.23 4.44 12.88
CA ALA A 15 -2.13 5.20 12.30
C ALA A 15 -2.02 4.95 10.80
N MET A 16 -2.16 3.70 10.35
CA MET A 16 -2.26 3.37 8.93
C MET A 16 -3.50 3.99 8.29
N ASP A 17 -4.65 3.96 8.98
CA ASP A 17 -5.92 4.55 8.52
C ASP A 17 -5.76 6.05 8.29
N ALA A 18 -5.09 6.75 9.21
CA ALA A 18 -4.82 8.18 9.07
C ALA A 18 -3.91 8.51 7.88
N VAL A 19 -2.91 7.66 7.58
CA VAL A 19 -2.05 7.85 6.42
C VAL A 19 -2.81 7.57 5.12
N LEU A 20 -3.64 6.54 5.08
CA LEU A 20 -4.50 6.23 3.94
C LEU A 20 -5.50 7.37 3.68
N ALA A 21 -6.14 7.89 4.72
CA ALA A 21 -7.04 9.03 4.63
C ALA A 21 -6.35 10.30 4.11
N ALA A 22 -5.11 10.56 4.55
CA ALA A 22 -4.30 11.67 4.03
C ALA A 22 -3.93 11.49 2.55
N ALA A 23 -3.64 10.26 2.13
CA ALA A 23 -3.39 9.92 0.73
C ALA A 23 -4.64 10.07 -0.14
N ASP A 24 -5.81 9.62 0.34
CA ASP A 24 -7.09 9.77 -0.35
C ASP A 24 -7.53 11.24 -0.48
N ALA A 25 -7.21 12.06 0.52
CA ALA A 25 -7.40 13.51 0.46
C ALA A 25 -6.40 14.23 -0.45
N GLY A 26 -5.35 13.53 -0.93
CA GLY A 26 -4.26 14.11 -1.73
C GLY A 26 -3.39 15.11 -0.96
N CYS A 27 -3.42 15.09 0.38
CA CYS A 27 -2.70 16.05 1.20
C CYS A 27 -1.31 15.53 1.56
N PHE A 28 -0.32 15.88 0.73
CA PHE A 28 1.05 15.39 0.87
C PHE A 28 1.73 15.78 2.20
N ALA A 29 1.45 16.98 2.72
CA ALA A 29 2.00 17.44 3.99
C ALA A 29 1.54 16.54 5.15
N THR A 30 0.22 16.36 5.30
CA THR A 30 -0.37 15.49 6.31
C THR A 30 0.08 14.05 6.14
N TYR A 31 0.23 13.57 4.90
CA TYR A 31 0.72 12.22 4.63
C TYR A 31 2.13 11.99 5.20
N ILE A 32 3.07 12.93 4.95
CA ILE A 32 4.44 12.82 5.49
C ILE A 32 4.43 12.90 7.01
N GLU A 33 3.66 13.82 7.59
CA GLU A 33 3.54 13.95 9.04
C GLU A 33 3.04 12.65 9.68
N LYS A 34 2.00 12.03 9.10
CA LYS A 34 1.41 10.79 9.62
C LYS A 34 2.30 9.55 9.39
N GLN A 35 3.16 9.56 8.38
CA GLN A 35 4.18 8.51 8.20
C GLN A 35 5.32 8.55 9.24
N GLY A 36 5.41 9.64 10.02
CA GLY A 36 6.44 9.84 11.05
C GLY A 36 7.29 11.10 10.84
N GLY A 37 7.11 11.82 9.72
CA GLY A 37 7.83 13.05 9.40
C GLY A 37 9.00 12.85 8.44
N VAL A 38 9.58 13.97 7.99
CA VAL A 38 10.58 14.02 6.91
C VAL A 38 11.90 13.31 7.27
N LEU A 39 12.28 13.27 8.55
CA LEU A 39 13.59 12.80 9.01
C LEU A 39 13.56 11.38 9.59
N VAL A 40 12.53 10.59 9.30
CA VAL A 40 12.45 9.20 9.77
C VAL A 40 13.32 8.31 8.88
N PRO A 41 14.19 7.47 9.47
CA PRO A 41 14.91 6.46 8.71
C PRO A 41 13.93 5.59 7.94
N ARG A 42 14.23 5.27 6.67
CA ARG A 42 13.36 4.44 5.82
C ARG A 42 12.98 3.08 6.45
N LYS A 43 13.79 2.59 7.38
CA LYS A 43 13.51 1.37 8.14
C LYS A 43 12.26 1.49 9.03
N ASP A 44 12.00 2.68 9.55
CA ASP A 44 11.00 2.97 10.58
C ASP A 44 9.71 3.61 10.01
N TYR A 45 9.54 3.60 8.67
CA TYR A 45 8.32 4.10 8.05
C TYR A 45 7.09 3.27 8.42
N LEU A 46 5.99 3.98 8.69
CA LEU A 46 4.74 3.37 9.11
C LEU A 46 4.09 2.50 8.03
N ILE A 47 4.30 2.81 6.75
CA ILE A 47 3.80 2.03 5.61
C ILE A 47 4.89 1.75 4.58
N ARG A 48 4.77 0.60 3.92
CA ARG A 48 5.61 0.13 2.83
C ARG A 48 4.78 -0.51 1.73
N THR A 49 5.33 -0.51 0.52
CA THR A 49 4.81 -1.31 -0.59
C THR A 49 5.05 -2.80 -0.33
N ALA A 50 4.01 -3.57 -0.60
CA ALA A 50 4.02 -5.02 -0.55
C ALA A 50 4.28 -5.53 -1.98
N TYR A 51 5.34 -6.32 -2.14
CA TYR A 51 5.75 -6.92 -3.40
C TYR A 51 5.52 -8.42 -3.36
N ASP A 52 4.95 -8.96 -4.42
CA ASP A 52 4.78 -10.40 -4.61
C ASP A 52 5.17 -10.76 -6.04
N LEU A 53 5.41 -12.04 -6.28
CA LEU A 53 5.60 -12.53 -7.63
C LEU A 53 4.24 -12.57 -8.34
N ALA A 54 4.21 -12.09 -9.58
CA ALA A 54 3.04 -12.19 -10.43
C ALA A 54 2.70 -13.67 -10.66
N ASP A 55 1.42 -14.01 -10.58
CA ASP A 55 0.92 -15.35 -10.92
C ASP A 55 1.03 -15.62 -12.44
N GLU A 56 0.93 -14.56 -13.25
CA GLU A 56 1.06 -14.61 -14.70
C GLU A 56 2.49 -14.23 -15.15
N LEU A 57 2.98 -14.96 -16.15
CA LEU A 57 4.24 -14.64 -16.81
C LEU A 57 4.04 -13.43 -17.72
N ASN A 58 5.07 -12.58 -17.83
CA ASN A 58 5.08 -11.51 -18.83
C ASN A 58 5.17 -12.10 -20.27
N ASP A 59 5.07 -11.24 -21.28
CA ASP A 59 5.16 -11.63 -22.70
C ASP A 59 6.48 -12.34 -23.09
N TYR A 60 7.48 -12.25 -22.21
CA TYR A 60 8.79 -12.86 -22.37
C TYR A 60 8.94 -14.17 -21.58
N GLY A 61 7.88 -14.64 -20.92
CA GLY A 61 7.86 -15.90 -20.16
C GLY A 61 8.52 -15.81 -18.78
N GLU A 62 8.73 -14.62 -18.25
CA GLU A 62 9.36 -14.39 -16.95
C GLU A 62 8.33 -14.03 -15.87
N GLN A 63 8.58 -14.49 -14.64
CA GLN A 63 7.77 -14.13 -13.49
C GLN A 63 8.17 -12.73 -13.00
N SER A 64 7.27 -11.76 -13.16
CA SER A 64 7.53 -10.37 -12.78
C SER A 64 7.21 -10.10 -11.31
N VAL A 65 7.81 -9.07 -10.71
CA VAL A 65 7.46 -8.61 -9.36
C VAL A 65 6.35 -7.58 -9.46
N GLN A 66 5.21 -7.83 -8.82
CA GLN A 66 4.06 -6.93 -8.80
C GLN A 66 3.86 -6.31 -7.43
N ILE A 67 3.46 -5.04 -7.42
CA ILE A 67 2.96 -4.40 -6.20
C ILE A 67 1.54 -4.90 -5.99
N TYR A 68 1.36 -5.76 -4.99
CA TYR A 68 0.05 -6.29 -4.65
C TYR A 68 -0.61 -5.49 -3.52
N GLY A 69 0.08 -4.54 -2.89
CA GLY A 69 -0.52 -3.77 -1.80
C GLY A 69 0.41 -2.88 -1.01
N ILE A 70 -0.08 -2.47 0.16
CA ILE A 70 0.70 -1.77 1.20
C ILE A 70 0.56 -2.48 2.54
N TRP A 71 1.61 -2.42 3.36
CA TRP A 71 1.68 -3.07 4.67
C TRP A 71 2.53 -2.24 5.64
N SER A 72 2.44 -2.49 6.95
CA SER A 72 3.27 -1.81 7.96
C SER A 72 4.34 -2.73 8.54
N PRO A 73 5.64 -2.32 8.51
CA PRO A 73 6.72 -3.09 9.13
C PRO A 73 6.62 -3.17 10.66
N LEU A 74 5.88 -2.25 11.29
CA LEU A 74 5.73 -2.20 12.75
C LEU A 74 4.68 -3.19 13.27
N ILE A 75 3.74 -3.60 12.42
CA ILE A 75 2.58 -4.45 12.77
C ILE A 75 2.76 -5.88 12.23
N GLY A 76 3.71 -6.07 11.30
CA GLY A 76 4.05 -7.37 10.71
C GLY A 76 3.33 -7.63 9.38
N GLU A 77 3.80 -8.66 8.67
CA GLU A 77 3.43 -8.98 7.28
C GLU A 77 1.95 -9.37 7.10
N SER A 78 1.25 -9.75 8.19
CA SER A 78 -0.18 -10.04 8.19
C SER A 78 -1.08 -8.80 8.03
N SER A 79 -0.51 -7.61 7.91
CA SER A 79 -1.20 -6.32 7.81
C SER A 79 -1.25 -5.75 6.38
N VAL A 80 -1.36 -6.61 5.36
CA VAL A 80 -1.60 -6.13 3.99
C VAL A 80 -2.98 -5.46 3.95
N CYS A 81 -2.95 -4.13 3.82
CA CYS A 81 -4.10 -3.28 4.06
C CYS A 81 -4.98 -3.11 2.81
N ALA A 82 -4.37 -3.10 1.64
CA ALA A 82 -5.07 -2.94 0.37
C ALA A 82 -4.44 -3.88 -0.64
N ARG A 83 -5.23 -4.81 -1.21
CA ARG A 83 -4.77 -5.64 -2.32
C ARG A 83 -4.97 -4.88 -3.63
N ILE A 84 -3.90 -4.39 -4.23
CA ILE A 84 -3.90 -3.80 -5.57
C ILE A 84 -3.90 -4.95 -6.57
N ARG A 85 -5.05 -5.23 -7.17
CA ARG A 85 -5.15 -6.18 -8.29
C ARG A 85 -5.08 -5.37 -9.59
N ILE A 86 -3.90 -5.30 -10.19
CA ILE A 86 -3.72 -4.71 -11.53
C ILE A 86 -4.05 -5.84 -12.52
N THR A 87 -5.32 -5.96 -12.92
CA THR A 87 -5.70 -6.84 -14.03
C THR A 87 -5.40 -6.09 -15.33
N GLY A 88 -4.18 -6.20 -15.82
CA GLY A 88 -3.78 -5.65 -17.10
C GLY A 88 -2.66 -6.49 -17.65
N SER A 89 -2.98 -7.39 -18.59
CA SER A 89 -2.01 -7.94 -19.53
C SER A 89 -1.44 -6.76 -20.33
N TRP A 90 -0.14 -6.56 -20.25
CA TRP A 90 0.55 -5.60 -21.11
C TRP A 90 0.62 -6.12 -22.54
#